data_AF-A0A356G011-F1
#
_entry.id   AF-A0A356G011-F1
#
_cell.length_a   1.000
_cell.length_b   1.000
_cell.length_c   1.000
_cell.angle_alpha   90.00
_cell.angle_beta   90.00
_cell.angle_gamma   90.00
#
_symmetry.space_group_name_H-M   'P 1'
#
loop_
_entity.id
_entity.type
_entity.pdbx_description
1 polymer ?
#
loop_
_entity_poly.entity_id
_entity_poly.type
_entity_poly.pdbx_seq_one_letter_code
_entity_poly.pdbx_strand_id
1 'polypeptide(L)'
;MLKVQYIKSHLVQLLSILTVGFPFVGYKILIGLLIRNLYEGPFALCAALLFILWGLIDLVLNTICLHAITCRGNTHYPSCLLALIFRKCKRLGYWEDLGEALDVMLSFVLVAYYVGGAMYGYLDGSQVKVWNICTVFNVLGAGIARINSSFTSNRNP
;
A
#
# COMPACT_ATOMS: atom_id res chain seq x y z
N MET A 1 -26.84 13.14 -8.07
CA MET A 1 -25.97 14.27 -7.64
C MET A 1 -25.20 13.99 -6.35
N LEU A 2 -25.79 13.39 -5.30
CA LEU A 2 -25.11 13.07 -4.04
C LEU A 2 -23.83 12.21 -4.16
N LYS A 3 -23.81 11.16 -5.00
CA LYS A 3 -22.63 10.29 -5.15
C LYS A 3 -21.39 10.99 -5.71
N VAL A 4 -21.56 11.87 -6.71
CA VAL A 4 -20.43 12.59 -7.32
C VAL A 4 -19.86 13.63 -6.35
N GLN A 5 -20.71 14.30 -5.57
CA GLN A 5 -20.27 15.19 -4.50
C GLN A 5 -19.53 14.43 -3.38
N TYR A 6 -20.02 13.24 -3.02
CA TYR A 6 -19.37 12.37 -2.03
C TYR A 6 -17.98 11.89 -2.50
N ILE A 7 -17.85 11.46 -3.75
CA ILE A 7 -16.54 11.04 -4.30
C ILE A 7 -15.59 12.25 -4.32
N LYS A 8 -16.08 13.43 -4.70
CA LYS A 8 -15.26 14.66 -4.67
C LYS A 8 -14.78 15.00 -3.26
N SER A 9 -15.61 14.83 -2.22
CA SER A 9 -15.20 15.09 -0.84
C SER A 9 -14.19 14.07 -0.31
N HIS A 10 -14.11 12.88 -0.91
CA HIS A 10 -13.17 11.81 -0.52
C HIS A 10 -12.07 11.57 -1.56
N LEU A 11 -11.86 12.54 -2.47
CA LEU A 11 -10.88 12.43 -3.55
C LEU A 11 -9.47 12.12 -3.03
N VAL A 12 -9.08 12.72 -1.90
CA VAL A 12 -7.76 12.49 -1.27
C VAL A 12 -7.60 11.03 -0.84
N GLN A 13 -8.63 10.43 -0.22
CA GLN A 13 -8.58 9.02 0.17
C GLN A 13 -8.55 8.10 -1.05
N LEU A 14 -9.35 8.40 -2.07
CA LEU A 14 -9.33 7.64 -3.31
C LEU A 14 -7.96 7.68 -3.99
N LEU A 15 -7.36 8.87 -4.07
CA LEU A 15 -6.01 9.05 -4.57
C LEU A 15 -5.01 8.28 -3.71
N SER A 16 -5.14 8.28 -2.38
CA SER A 16 -4.27 7.50 -1.49
C SER A 16 -4.33 6.00 -1.79
N ILE A 17 -5.51 5.41 -1.99
CA ILE A 17 -5.63 3.98 -2.35
C ILE A 17 -4.95 3.69 -3.69
N LEU A 18 -5.19 4.53 -4.70
CA LEU A 18 -4.67 4.33 -6.05
C LEU A 18 -3.16 4.57 -6.16
N THR A 19 -2.66 5.57 -5.43
CA THR A 19 -1.27 6.04 -5.54
C THR A 19 -0.38 5.50 -4.43
N VAL A 20 -0.91 4.97 -3.33
CA VAL A 20 -0.10 4.41 -2.23
C VAL A 20 -0.47 2.96 -1.98
N GLY A 21 -1.76 2.66 -1.77
CA GLY A 21 -2.24 1.32 -1.45
C GLY A 21 -1.89 0.26 -2.50
N PHE A 22 -2.34 0.44 -3.74
CA PHE A 22 -2.02 -0.52 -4.82
C PHE A 22 -0.53 -0.61 -5.15
N PRO A 23 0.26 0.48 -5.14
CA PRO A 23 1.71 0.36 -5.23
C PRO A 23 2.35 -0.50 -4.15
N PHE A 24 1.92 -0.39 -2.88
CA PHE A 24 2.45 -1.22 -1.80
C PHE A 24 2.11 -2.70 -1.95
N VAL A 25 0.92 -3.02 -2.48
CA VAL A 25 0.57 -4.38 -2.90
C VAL A 25 1.58 -4.90 -3.93
N GLY A 26 1.86 -4.10 -4.95
CA GLY A 26 2.83 -4.44 -6.00
C GLY A 26 4.20 -4.74 -5.43
N TYR A 27 4.72 -3.90 -4.55
CA TYR A 27 6.03 -4.12 -3.91
C TYR A 27 6.09 -5.42 -3.12
N LYS A 28 5.08 -5.72 -2.30
CA LYS A 28 5.04 -6.96 -1.50
C LYS A 28 5.07 -8.20 -2.39
N ILE A 29 4.24 -8.22 -3.43
CA ILE A 29 4.21 -9.37 -4.36
C ILE A 29 5.53 -9.50 -5.11
N LEU A 30 6.05 -8.40 -5.67
CA LEU A 30 7.29 -8.42 -6.46
C LEU A 30 8.52 -8.77 -5.61
N ILE A 31 8.58 -8.37 -4.35
CA ILE A 31 9.61 -8.82 -3.40
C ILE A 31 9.49 -10.32 -3.14
N GLY A 32 8.28 -10.85 -2.99
CA GLY A 32 8.11 -12.29 -2.84
C GLY A 32 8.65 -13.07 -4.06
N LEU A 33 8.40 -12.57 -5.27
CA LEU A 33 8.98 -13.13 -6.51
C LEU A 33 10.50 -12.97 -6.57
N LEU A 34 11.02 -11.81 -6.17
CA LEU A 34 12.45 -11.54 -6.10
C LEU A 34 13.16 -12.54 -5.17
N ILE A 35 12.63 -12.76 -3.95
CA ILE A 35 13.19 -13.70 -2.99
C ILE A 35 13.23 -15.11 -3.58
N ARG A 36 12.17 -15.50 -4.31
CA ARG A 36 12.10 -16.79 -4.99
C ARG A 36 13.17 -16.95 -6.08
N ASN A 37 13.54 -15.87 -6.76
CA ASN A 37 14.56 -15.88 -7.80
C ASN A 37 15.99 -15.78 -7.24
N LEU A 38 16.17 -15.15 -6.08
CA LEU A 38 17.48 -14.95 -5.44
C LEU A 38 17.95 -16.15 -4.62
N TYR A 39 17.03 -16.85 -3.97
CA TYR A 39 17.36 -17.85 -2.97
C TYR A 39 16.64 -19.17 -3.23
N GLU A 40 17.37 -20.27 -3.08
CA GLU A 40 16.83 -21.62 -3.14
C GLU A 40 16.55 -22.18 -1.73
N GLY A 41 15.72 -23.23 -1.68
CA GLY A 41 15.40 -23.94 -0.44
C GLY A 41 14.06 -23.58 0.19
N PRO A 42 13.66 -24.33 1.25
CA PRO A 42 12.33 -24.24 1.84
C PRO A 42 12.09 -22.91 2.55
N PHE A 43 13.12 -22.33 3.18
CA PHE A 43 13.00 -21.06 3.88
C PHE A 43 12.71 -19.90 2.91
N ALA A 44 13.42 -19.85 1.78
CA ALA A 44 13.19 -18.85 0.74
C ALA A 44 11.78 -18.98 0.15
N LEU A 45 11.30 -20.21 -0.08
CA LEU A 45 9.94 -20.45 -0.54
C LEU A 45 8.89 -19.95 0.46
N CYS A 46 9.07 -20.24 1.75
CA CYS A 46 8.17 -19.76 2.80
C CYS A 46 8.15 -18.22 2.86
N ALA A 47 9.31 -17.57 2.81
CA ALA A 47 9.41 -16.11 2.81
C ALA A 47 8.74 -15.49 1.58
N ALA A 48 9.00 -16.04 0.38
CA ALA A 48 8.36 -15.62 -0.86
C ALA A 48 6.83 -15.71 -0.77
N LEU A 49 6.31 -16.85 -0.32
CA LEU A 49 4.88 -17.07 -0.16
C LEU A 49 4.26 -16.11 0.86
N LEU A 50 4.95 -15.83 1.96
CA LEU A 50 4.49 -14.89 2.98
C LEU A 50 4.28 -13.49 2.39
N PHE A 51 5.26 -12.97 1.64
CA PHE A 51 5.17 -11.66 0.99
C PHE A 51 4.08 -11.60 -0.08
N ILE A 52 3.96 -12.66 -0.89
CA ILE A 52 2.89 -12.75 -1.91
C ILE A 52 1.52 -12.76 -1.23
N LEU A 53 1.31 -13.59 -0.21
CA LEU A 53 0.04 -13.69 0.50
C LEU A 53 -0.31 -12.38 1.21
N TRP A 54 0.67 -11.72 1.84
CA TRP A 54 0.47 -10.41 2.45
C TRP A 54 0.03 -9.38 1.39
N GLY A 55 0.72 -9.31 0.25
CA GLY A 55 0.33 -8.43 -0.86
C GLY A 55 -1.08 -8.73 -1.39
N LEU A 56 -1.45 -10.00 -1.53
CA LEU A 56 -2.80 -10.40 -1.96
C LEU A 56 -3.89 -10.03 -0.96
N ILE A 57 -3.62 -10.12 0.35
CA ILE A 57 -4.58 -9.69 1.37
C ILE A 57 -4.76 -8.18 1.31
N ASP A 58 -3.66 -7.42 1.18
CA ASP A 58 -3.73 -5.96 1.04
C ASP A 58 -4.43 -5.54 -0.27
N LEU A 59 -4.30 -6.32 -1.35
CA LEU A 59 -5.04 -6.10 -2.59
C LEU A 59 -6.55 -6.18 -2.35
N VAL A 60 -7.00 -7.23 -1.65
CA VAL A 60 -8.41 -7.41 -1.31
C VAL A 60 -8.90 -6.26 -0.44
N LEU A 61 -8.14 -5.88 0.60
CA LEU A 61 -8.52 -4.78 1.50
C LEU A 61 -8.60 -3.43 0.77
N ASN A 62 -7.59 -3.09 -0.03
CA ASN A 62 -7.60 -1.85 -0.83
C ASN A 62 -8.73 -1.85 -1.86
N THR A 63 -9.06 -3.00 -2.47
CA THR A 63 -10.19 -3.12 -3.40
C THR A 63 -11.52 -2.94 -2.68
N ILE A 64 -11.68 -3.50 -1.47
CA ILE A 64 -12.87 -3.30 -0.65
C ILE A 64 -13.00 -1.83 -0.25
N CYS A 65 -11.93 -1.18 0.18
CA CYS A 65 -11.93 0.26 0.50
C CYS A 65 -12.30 1.10 -0.71
N LEU A 66 -11.71 0.82 -1.88
CA LEU A 66 -12.04 1.51 -3.12
C LEU A 66 -13.52 1.36 -3.46
N HIS A 67 -14.03 0.13 -3.44
CA HIS A 67 -15.42 -0.17 -3.71
C HIS A 67 -16.38 0.48 -2.69
N ALA A 68 -16.01 0.50 -1.41
CA ALA A 68 -16.79 1.12 -0.35
C ALA A 68 -16.93 2.63 -0.57
N ILE A 69 -15.84 3.31 -0.94
CA ILE A 69 -15.85 4.75 -1.22
C ILE A 69 -16.63 5.06 -2.51
N THR A 70 -16.41 4.31 -3.59
CA THR A 70 -17.03 4.61 -4.89
C THR A 70 -18.50 4.21 -4.97
N CYS A 71 -18.88 3.08 -4.38
CA CYS A 71 -20.21 2.49 -4.59
C CYS A 71 -21.15 2.67 -3.39
N ARG A 72 -20.63 2.60 -2.16
CA ARG A 72 -21.42 2.57 -0.91
C ARG A 72 -21.39 3.87 -0.11
N GLY A 73 -20.41 4.75 -0.37
CA GLY A 73 -20.24 5.99 0.37
C GLY A 73 -19.84 5.77 1.83
N ASN A 74 -18.95 4.82 2.10
CA ASN A 74 -18.46 4.50 3.44
C ASN A 74 -16.93 4.43 3.46
N THR A 75 -16.31 4.92 4.53
CA THR A 75 -14.85 5.08 4.71
C THR A 75 -14.26 4.19 5.82
N HIS A 76 -15.07 3.46 6.59
CA HIS A 76 -14.61 2.76 7.81
C HIS A 76 -13.99 1.37 7.59
N TYR A 77 -13.26 1.16 6.49
CA TYR A 77 -12.60 -0.12 6.21
C TYR A 77 -11.09 -0.01 6.40
N PRO A 78 -10.45 -1.00 7.05
CA PRO A 78 -9.00 -1.01 7.21
C PRO A 78 -8.32 -1.16 5.85
N SER A 79 -7.33 -0.33 5.58
CA SER A 79 -6.67 -0.24 4.27
C SER A 79 -5.62 -1.34 4.03
N CYS A 80 -5.09 -1.95 5.10
CA CYS A 80 -4.07 -3.00 5.03
C CYS A 80 -4.23 -4.07 6.13
N LEU A 81 -3.52 -5.19 5.96
CA LEU A 81 -3.55 -6.32 6.87
C LEU A 81 -3.10 -5.94 8.28
N LEU A 82 -2.07 -5.11 8.42
CA LEU A 82 -1.61 -4.66 9.74
C LEU A 82 -2.69 -3.84 10.44
N ALA A 83 -3.34 -2.90 9.75
CA ALA A 83 -4.46 -2.14 10.31
C ALA A 83 -5.61 -3.07 10.76
N LEU A 84 -5.93 -4.09 9.95
CA LEU A 84 -6.95 -5.08 10.30
C LEU A 84 -6.58 -5.87 11.57
N ILE A 85 -5.32 -6.29 11.72
CA ILE A 85 -4.84 -7.02 12.90
C ILE A 85 -4.93 -6.12 14.14
N PHE A 86 -4.45 -4.89 14.05
CA PHE A 86 -4.46 -3.93 15.16
C PHE A 86 -5.88 -3.59 15.60
N ARG A 87 -6.81 -3.42 14.65
CA ARG A 87 -8.22 -3.20 14.93
C ARG A 87 -8.92 -4.40 15.61
N LYS A 88 -8.56 -5.64 15.25
CA LYS A 88 -9.15 -6.85 15.86
C LYS A 88 -8.59 -7.16 17.25
N CYS A 89 -7.35 -6.79 17.52
CA CYS A 89 -6.75 -6.95 18.84
C CYS A 89 -7.31 -5.89 19.82
N LYS A 90 -8.22 -6.27 20.72
CA LYS A 90 -8.85 -5.36 21.71
C LYS A 90 -7.86 -4.50 22.51
N ARG A 91 -6.64 -4.98 22.74
CA ARG A 91 -5.57 -4.26 23.46
C ARG A 91 -4.87 -3.19 22.60
N LEU A 92 -4.95 -3.33 21.27
CA LEU A 92 -4.31 -2.51 20.25
C LEU A 92 -5.32 -1.71 19.41
N GLY A 93 -6.63 -1.80 19.69
CA GLY A 93 -7.67 -1.14 18.88
C GLY A 93 -7.58 0.40 18.85
N TYR A 94 -6.85 1.02 19.78
CA TYR A 94 -6.50 2.45 19.74
C TYR A 94 -5.41 2.80 18.72
N TRP A 95 -4.76 1.78 18.13
CA TRP A 95 -3.55 1.90 17.31
C TRP A 95 -3.80 1.44 15.87
N GLU A 96 -5.01 1.59 15.33
CA GLU A 96 -5.28 1.31 13.90
C GLU A 96 -4.34 2.13 13.00
N ASP A 97 -4.16 3.43 13.32
CA ASP A 97 -3.21 4.32 12.65
C ASP A 97 -1.76 3.83 12.71
N LEU A 98 -1.37 3.13 13.79
CA LEU A 98 -0.04 2.53 13.89
C LEU A 98 0.09 1.35 12.94
N GLY A 99 -0.96 0.56 12.76
CA GLY A 99 -0.97 -0.55 11.80
C GLY A 99 -0.75 -0.05 10.36
N GLU A 100 -1.43 1.04 9.98
CA GLU A 100 -1.22 1.70 8.69
C GLU A 100 0.20 2.29 8.58
N ALA A 101 0.67 2.99 9.60
CA ALA A 101 2.01 3.58 9.62
C ALA A 101 3.12 2.53 9.51
N LEU A 102 2.97 1.38 10.18
CA LEU A 102 3.89 0.25 10.08
C LEU A 102 3.87 -0.38 8.69
N ASP A 103 2.70 -0.53 8.07
CA ASP A 103 2.60 -1.05 6.70
C ASP A 103 3.31 -0.13 5.69
N VAL A 104 3.13 1.19 5.85
CA VAL A 104 3.84 2.21 5.08
C VAL A 104 5.35 2.09 5.28
N MET A 105 5.81 2.03 6.54
CA MET A 105 7.23 1.92 6.88
C MET A 105 7.85 0.66 6.27
N LEU A 106 7.21 -0.50 6.46
CA LEU A 106 7.69 -1.78 5.93
C LEU A 106 7.72 -1.76 4.40
N SER A 107 6.70 -1.20 3.75
CA SER A 107 6.68 -1.06 2.28
C SER A 107 7.82 -0.19 1.76
N PHE A 108 8.17 0.90 2.45
CA PHE A 108 9.35 1.70 2.10
C PHE A 108 10.67 0.97 2.35
N VAL A 109 10.77 0.16 3.41
CA VAL A 109 11.95 -0.70 3.65
C VAL A 109 12.14 -1.69 2.49
N LEU A 110 11.05 -2.28 1.99
CA LEU A 110 11.08 -3.16 0.81
C LEU A 110 11.60 -2.44 -0.43
N VAL A 111 11.12 -1.21 -0.67
CA VAL A 111 11.59 -0.38 -1.79
C VAL A 111 13.06 -0.04 -1.63
N ALA A 112 13.48 0.38 -0.44
CA ALA A 112 14.87 0.72 -0.16
C ALA A 112 15.81 -0.48 -0.34
N TYR A 113 15.38 -1.68 0.08
CA TYR A 113 16.13 -2.91 -0.15
C TYR A 113 16.29 -3.22 -1.64
N TYR A 114 15.21 -3.17 -2.42
CA TYR A 114 15.25 -3.46 -3.85
C TYR A 114 16.11 -2.46 -4.64
N VAL A 115 15.89 -1.15 -4.40
CA VAL A 115 16.59 -0.07 -5.10
C VAL A 115 18.04 0.03 -4.63
N GLY A 116 18.26 0.06 -3.31
CA GLY A 116 19.60 0.18 -2.72
C GLY A 116 20.47 -1.05 -2.96
N GLY A 117 19.86 -2.23 -3.09
CA GLY A 117 20.54 -3.46 -3.47
C GLY A 117 20.77 -3.63 -4.99
N ALA A 118 20.32 -2.68 -5.82
CA ALA A 118 20.40 -2.77 -7.28
C ALA A 118 19.81 -4.06 -7.87
N MET A 119 18.68 -4.53 -7.33
CA MET A 119 18.12 -5.87 -7.57
C MET A 119 17.37 -6.03 -8.91
N TYR A 120 17.46 -5.05 -9.81
CA TYR A 120 16.71 -5.01 -11.07
C TYR A 120 16.94 -6.22 -11.99
N GLY A 121 18.13 -6.83 -11.94
CA GLY A 121 18.49 -7.96 -12.80
C GLY A 121 17.83 -9.29 -12.43
N TYR A 122 17.18 -9.36 -11.27
CA TYR A 122 16.60 -10.61 -10.74
C TYR A 122 15.08 -10.73 -10.95
N LEU A 123 14.48 -9.73 -11.58
CA LEU A 123 13.08 -9.76 -12.02
C LEU A 123 13.01 -9.74 -13.55
N ASP A 124 11.96 -10.34 -14.10
CA ASP A 124 11.72 -10.30 -15.54
C ASP A 124 11.35 -8.87 -16.02
N GLY A 125 11.43 -8.64 -17.33
CA GLY A 125 11.16 -7.30 -17.89
C GLY A 125 9.73 -6.80 -17.64
N SER A 126 8.74 -7.68 -17.49
CA SER A 126 7.38 -7.28 -17.12
C SER A 126 7.25 -6.91 -15.64
N GLN A 127 7.88 -7.66 -14.75
CA GLN A 127 7.94 -7.43 -13.31
C GLN A 127 8.64 -6.12 -13.00
N VAL A 128 9.76 -5.82 -13.67
CA VAL A 128 10.45 -4.52 -13.55
C VAL A 128 9.56 -3.37 -14.03
N LYS A 129 8.80 -3.55 -15.11
CA LYS A 129 7.83 -2.52 -15.56
C LYS A 129 6.75 -2.28 -14.51
N VAL A 130 6.17 -3.34 -13.94
CA VAL A 130 5.17 -3.21 -12.87
C VAL A 130 5.77 -2.52 -11.65
N TRP A 131 6.99 -2.89 -11.25
CA TRP A 131 7.72 -2.22 -10.17
C TRP A 131 7.81 -0.71 -10.42
N ASN A 132 8.28 -0.33 -11.60
CA ASN A 132 8.46 1.08 -11.97
C ASN A 132 7.12 1.84 -11.98
N ILE A 133 6.04 1.22 -12.47
CA ILE A 133 4.70 1.79 -12.40
C ILE A 133 4.30 2.04 -10.93
N CYS A 134 4.45 1.04 -10.06
CA CYS A 134 4.19 1.19 -8.63
C CYS A 134 5.02 2.35 -8.04
N THR A 135 6.30 2.45 -8.37
CA THR A 135 7.17 3.55 -7.93
C THR A 135 6.72 4.92 -8.39
N VAL A 136 6.36 5.07 -9.66
CA VAL A 136 5.86 6.35 -10.18
C VAL A 136 4.57 6.76 -9.45
N PHE A 137 3.62 5.85 -9.31
CA PHE A 137 2.37 6.13 -8.60
C PHE A 137 2.61 6.44 -7.11
N ASN A 138 3.51 5.71 -6.44
CA ASN A 138 3.86 5.93 -5.04
C ASN A 138 4.47 7.30 -4.78
N VAL A 139 5.41 7.72 -5.63
CA VAL A 139 6.02 9.06 -5.55
C VAL A 139 4.97 10.15 -5.82
N LEU A 140 4.08 9.94 -6.80
CA LEU A 140 2.97 10.85 -7.07
C LEU A 140 2.06 10.99 -5.84
N GLY A 141 1.70 9.87 -5.20
CA GLY A 141 0.90 9.86 -3.98
C GLY A 141 1.54 10.63 -2.83
N ALA A 142 2.85 10.42 -2.60
CA ALA A 142 3.61 11.18 -1.60
C ALA A 142 3.62 12.69 -1.90
N GLY A 143 3.76 13.07 -3.17
CA GLY A 143 3.69 14.47 -3.62
C GLY A 143 2.31 15.09 -3.36
N ILE A 144 1.23 14.39 -3.72
CA ILE A 144 -0.15 14.83 -3.48
C ILE A 144 -0.40 15.02 -1.98
N ALA A 145 0.02 14.05 -1.15
CA ALA A 145 -0.14 14.12 0.30
C ALA A 145 0.56 15.36 0.89
N ARG A 146 1.78 15.67 0.43
CA ARG A 146 2.57 16.82 0.89
C ARG A 146 2.00 18.16 0.45
N ILE A 147 1.47 18.24 -0.77
CA ILE A 147 0.76 19.43 -1.24
C ILE A 147 -0.49 19.65 -0.39
N ASN A 148 -1.28 18.60 -0.14
CA ASN A 148 -2.51 18.69 0.64
C ASN A 148 -2.24 19.14 2.08
N SER A 149 -1.19 18.61 2.73
CA SER A 149 -0.84 19.01 4.11
C SER A 149 -0.41 20.48 4.22
N SER A 150 0.20 21.03 3.16
CA SER A 150 0.59 22.44 3.11
C SER A 150 -0.62 23.37 3.03
N PHE A 151 -1.71 22.96 2.36
CA PHE A 151 -2.95 23.72 2.30
C PHE A 151 -3.79 23.64 3.58
N THR A 152 -3.80 22.50 4.27
CA THR A 152 -4.54 22.35 5.53
C THR A 152 -3.83 23.04 6.70
N SER A 153 -2.50 23.04 6.73
CA SER A 153 -1.73 23.75 7.77
C SER A 153 -1.97 25.26 7.78
N ASN A 154 -2.32 25.85 6.63
CA ASN A 154 -2.62 27.29 6.51
C ASN A 154 -4.06 27.67 6.90
N ARG A 155 -4.89 26.71 7.34
CA ARG A 155 -6.29 26.95 7.76
C ARG A 155 -6.53 26.91 9.27
N ASN A 156 -5.50 26.64 10.06
CA ASN A 156 -5.55 26.74 11.52
C ASN A 156 -4.48 27.73 12.02
N PRO A 157 -4.77 29.04 12.08
CA PRO A 157 -4.08 29.94 13.00
C PRO A 157 -4.47 29.65 14.46
#